data_AF-N9MN86-F1
#
_entry.id   AF-N9MN86-F1
#
_cell.length_a   1.000
_cell.length_b   1.000
_cell.length_c   1.000
_cell.angle_alpha   90.00
_cell.angle_beta   90.00
_cell.angle_gamma   90.00
#
_symmetry.space_group_name_H-M   'P 1'
#
loop_
_entity.id
_entity.type
_entity.pdbx_description
1 polymer ?
#
loop_
_entity_poly.entity_id
_entity_poly.type
_entity_poly.pdbx_seq_one_letter_code
_entity_poly.pdbx_strand_id
1 'polypeptide(L)' 'MNDGLGVVVFYILNILGLVILIVGSVLGDLTLLSVCVGLIACAFLIKYEFNVPVIFWKKVE' A
#
# COMPACT_ATOMS: atom_id res chain seq x y z
N MET A 1 2.59 -11.07 -14.27
CA MET A 1 1.93 -9.74 -14.29
C MET A 1 2.92 -8.77 -14.90
N ASN A 2 2.50 -7.85 -15.77
CA ASN A 2 3.42 -6.83 -16.30
C ASN A 2 4.02 -6.06 -15.11
N ASP A 3 5.33 -5.94 -14.98
CA ASP A 3 6.00 -5.27 -13.85
C ASP A 3 5.39 -3.88 -13.57
N GLY A 4 5.00 -3.16 -14.64
CA GLY A 4 4.33 -1.87 -14.54
C GLY A 4 2.96 -1.91 -13.84
N LEU A 5 2.17 -2.99 -14.01
CA LEU A 5 0.87 -3.13 -13.35
C LEU A 5 1.04 -3.34 -11.84
N GLY A 6 2.07 -4.07 -11.41
CA GLY A 6 2.37 -4.26 -9.98
C GLY A 6 2.73 -2.96 -9.28
N VAL A 7 3.53 -2.11 -9.93
CA VAL A 7 3.89 -0.77 -9.42
C VAL A 7 2.65 0.11 -9.30
N VAL A 8 1.79 0.12 -10.32
CA VAL A 8 0.57 0.95 -10.33
C VAL A 8 -0.37 0.55 -9.20
N VAL A 9 -0.64 -0.76 -9.03
CA VAL A 9 -1.51 -1.25 -7.96
C VAL A 9 -0.93 -0.95 -6.58
N PHE A 10 0.39 -1.09 -6.40
CA PHE A 10 1.06 -0.75 -5.14
C PHE A 10 0.90 0.73 -4.79
N TYR A 11 1.09 1.63 -5.75
CA TYR A 11 0.94 3.07 -5.52
C TYR A 11 -0.52 3.44 -5.20
N ILE A 12 -1.48 2.88 -5.92
CA ILE A 12 -2.92 3.11 -5.66
C ILE A 12 -3.29 2.65 -4.25
N LEU A 13 -2.85 1.46 -3.83
CA LEU A 13 -3.12 0.96 -2.48
C LEU A 13 -2.50 1.85 -1.40
N ASN A 14 -1.28 2.36 -1.60
CA ASN A 14 -0.63 3.25 -0.64
C ASN A 14 -1.34 4.60 -0.53
N ILE A 15 -1.74 5.20 -1.66
CA ILE A 15 -2.49 6.45 -1.66
C ILE A 15 -3.86 6.24 -0.99
N LEU A 16 -4.55 5.15 -1.31
CA LEU A 16 -5.83 4.82 -0.69
C LEU A 16 -5.68 4.60 0.82
N GLY A 17 -4.66 3.86 1.24
CA GLY A 17 -4.33 3.64 2.65
C GLY A 17 -4.06 4.96 3.39
N LEU A 18 -3.30 5.88 2.79
CA LEU A 18 -3.03 7.20 3.37
C LEU A 18 -4.33 8.00 3.58
N VAL A 19 -5.22 8.02 2.58
CA VAL A 19 -6.51 8.72 2.67
C VAL A 19 -7.38 8.12 3.78
N ILE A 20 -7.48 6.79 3.85
CA ILE A 20 -8.27 6.09 4.88
C ILE A 20 -7.66 6.31 6.26
N LEU A 21 -6.34 6.39 6.38
CA LEU A 21 -5.65 6.67 7.63
C LEU A 21 -5.97 8.09 8.13
N ILE A 22 -5.95 9.09 7.26
CA ILE A 22 -6.30 10.47 7.60
C ILE A 22 -7.78 10.55 8.02
N VAL A 23 -8.68 10.00 7.21
CA VAL A 23 -10.12 10.03 7.46
C VAL A 23 -10.48 9.26 8.74
N GLY A 24 -9.94 8.05 8.91
CA GLY A 24 -10.15 7.23 10.09
C GLY A 24 -9.58 7.85 11.37
N SER A 25 -8.45 8.55 11.28
CA SER A 25 -7.88 9.28 12.42
C SER A 25 -8.72 10.50 12.81
N VAL A 26 -9.27 11.23 11.84
CA VAL A 26 -10.13 12.40 12.09
C VAL A 26 -11.47 11.98 12.70
N LEU A 27 -12.04 10.86 12.24
CA LEU A 27 -13.32 10.35 12.74
C LEU A 27 -13.18 9.55 14.04
N GLY A 28 -11.97 9.09 14.39
CA GLY A 28 -11.75 8.18 15.52
C GLY A 28 -12.32 6.77 15.28
N ASP A 29 -12.54 6.41 14.02
CA ASP A 29 -13.16 5.14 13.63
C ASP A 29 -12.13 4.01 13.61
N LEU A 30 -12.17 3.17 14.66
CA LEU A 30 -11.34 1.97 14.81
C LEU A 30 -11.53 0.96 13.66
N THR A 31 -12.71 0.92 13.06
CA THR A 31 -13.01 0.06 11.91
C THR A 31 -12.25 0.50 10.66
N LEU A 32 -12.23 1.81 10.36
CA LEU A 32 -11.44 2.38 9.26
C LEU A 32 -9.94 2.15 9.47
N LEU A 33 -9.46 2.29 10.70
CA LEU A 33 -8.06 2.02 11.04
C LEU A 33 -7.69 0.54 10.81
N SER A 34 -8.58 -0.40 11.17
CA SER A 34 -8.38 -1.82 10.89
C SER A 34 -8.32 -2.12 9.40
N VAL A 35 -9.20 -1.49 8.60
CA VAL A 35 -9.18 -1.59 7.14
C VAL A 35 -7.86 -1.03 6.55
N CYS A 36 -7.33 0.05 7.13
CA CYS A 36 -6.04 0.61 6.75
C CYS A 36 -4.89 -0.38 6.97
N VAL A 37 -4.88 -1.09 8.09
CA VAL A 37 -3.88 -2.13 8.38
C VAL A 37 -3.96 -3.27 7.36
N GLY A 38 -5.18 -3.69 7.01
CA GLY A 38 -5.41 -4.70 5.95
C GLY A 38 -4.90 -4.25 4.58
N LEU A 39 -5.13 -2.98 4.21
CA LEU A 39 -4.64 -2.39 2.96
C LEU A 39 -3.10 -2.33 2.91
N ILE A 40 -2.45 -1.97 4.01
CA ILE A 40 -0.99 -1.96 4.11
C ILE A 40 -0.43 -3.40 4.00
N ALA A 41 -1.08 -4.37 4.63
CA ALA A 41 -0.71 -5.78 4.52
C ALA A 41 -0.84 -6.30 3.08
N CYS A 42 -1.92 -5.94 2.37
CA CYS A 42 -2.10 -6.24 0.95
C CYS A 42 -1.02 -5.59 0.08
N ALA A 43 -0.65 -4.34 0.34
CA ALA A 43 0.44 -3.69 -0.38
C ALA A 43 1.78 -4.42 -0.16
N PHE A 44 2.03 -4.91 1.06
CA PHE A 44 3.22 -5.68 1.39
C PHE A 44 3.24 -7.06 0.73
N LEU A 45 2.09 -7.74 0.67
CA LEU A 45 1.93 -9.01 -0.06
C LEU A 45 2.17 -8.83 -1.55
N ILE A 46 1.64 -7.77 -2.17
CA ILE A 46 1.90 -7.47 -3.59
C ILE A 46 3.39 -7.19 -3.83
N LYS A 47 4.06 -6.46 -2.92
CA LYS A 47 5.51 -6.26 -2.99
C LYS A 47 6.27 -7.59 -2.94
N TYR A 48 5.87 -8.50 -2.05
CA TYR A 48 6.50 -9.80 -1.86
C TYR A 48 6.27 -10.74 -3.06
N GLU A 49 5.02 -10.87 -3.50
CA GLU A 49 4.59 -11.78 -4.57
C GLU A 49 5.15 -11.36 -5.93
N PHE A 50 5.16 -10.05 -6.22
CA PHE A 50 5.52 -9.55 -7.55
C PHE A 50 6.93 -8.96 -7.63
N ASN A 51 7.71 -9.01 -6.53
CA ASN A 51 9.05 -8.41 -6.43
C ASN A 51 9.11 -7.04 -7.10
N VAL A 52 8.08 -6.24 -6.82
CA VAL A 52 7.80 -5.02 -7.58
C VAL A 52 9.03 -4.10 -7.45
N PRO A 53 9.63 -3.65 -8.57
CA PRO A 53 10.77 -2.73 -8.54
C PRO A 53 10.29 -1.33 -8.13
N VAL A 54 9.89 -1.19 -6.87
CA VAL A 54 9.53 0.09 -6.28
C VAL A 54 10.83 0.88 -6.16
N ILE A 55 10.88 2.05 -6.78
CA ILE A 55 12.07 2.91 -6.89
C ILE A 55 12.68 3.22 -5.51
N PHE A 56 11.85 3.26 -4.46
CA PHE A 56 12.24 3.47 -3.07
C PHE A 56 13.10 2.36 -2.45
N TRP A 57 13.21 1.20 -3.13
CA TRP A 57 13.90 0.01 -2.65
C TRP A 57 14.78 -0.64 -3.72
N LYS A 58 15.14 0.11 -4.77
CA LYS A 58 16.26 -0.29 -5.62
C LYS A 58 17.47 -0.35 -4.70
N LYS A 59 18.03 -1.55 -4.49
CA LYS A 59 19.31 -1.69 -3.76
C LYS A 59 20.23 -0.63 -4.32
N VAL A 60 20.63 0.31 -3.47
CA VAL A 60 21.80 1.14 -3.74
C VAL A 60 22.93 0.13 -3.89
N GLU A 61 23.33 -0.11 -5.13
CA GLU A 61 24.55 -0.82 -5.46
C GLU A 61 25.75 0.00 -4.99
#